data_AF-A0A427TVE7-F1
#
_entry.id   AF-A0A427TVE7-F1
#
_cell.length_a   1.000
_cell.length_b   1.000
_cell.length_c   1.000
_cell.angle_alpha   90.00
_cell.angle_beta   90.00
_cell.angle_gamma   90.00
#
_symmetry.space_group_name_H-M   'P 1'
#
loop_
_entity.id
_entity.type
_entity.pdbx_description
1 polymer ?
#
loop_
_entity_poly.entity_id
_entity_poly.type
_entity_poly.pdbx_seq_one_letter_code
_entity_poly.pdbx_strand_id
1 'polypeptide(L)'
;MNTKRALWFLASVDLLLLVMHMAGYFILFLKPTGYLIPLAVNLMVLAVVAYRSTRYRKWSTIVGMLVILPIMLIHGFMLLLMDYHFTKIESPLSKHSVVIEYRYFSLGETTYEYHFYKTRFGLIGKRLDDQSINMVIRGTEHPGLDAEGILGVGRAEWITESTIRFPAWKGTKEVHLSADQSDPSRSQEENSGSSEPSRSKNETIAEIEAFIEKAKQNENGYTIEVNGTQLTSRFDETADESWIDVISEGDSGSIPRQQCSRIVANEEHGYYLLEECTHRWEYPLFPLGGE
;
A
#
# COMPACT_ATOMS: atom_id res chain seq x y z
N MET A 1 -26.99 34.13 -17.75
CA MET A 1 -27.29 32.79 -17.23
C MET A 1 -28.43 32.89 -16.24
N ASN A 2 -29.49 32.09 -16.39
CA ASN A 2 -30.60 32.08 -15.43
C ASN A 2 -30.09 31.54 -14.09
N THR A 3 -30.22 32.32 -13.01
CA THR A 3 -29.72 31.94 -11.66
C THR A 3 -30.24 30.57 -11.22
N LYS A 4 -31.49 30.24 -11.57
CA LYS A 4 -32.08 28.91 -11.36
C LYS A 4 -31.31 27.79 -12.06
N ARG A 5 -30.90 27.99 -13.32
CA ARG A 5 -30.12 27.00 -14.09
C ARG A 5 -28.72 26.82 -13.49
N ALA A 6 -28.09 27.91 -13.05
CA ALA A 6 -26.79 27.85 -12.39
C ALA A 6 -26.84 27.03 -11.09
N LEU A 7 -27.87 27.25 -10.26
CA LEU A 7 -28.07 26.50 -9.02
C LEU A 7 -28.38 25.02 -9.26
N TRP A 8 -29.22 24.70 -10.26
CA TRP A 8 -29.48 23.30 -10.64
C TRP A 8 -28.23 22.58 -11.15
N PHE A 9 -27.41 23.27 -11.95
CA PHE A 9 -26.14 22.73 -12.41
C PHE A 9 -25.19 22.48 -11.23
N LEU A 10 -25.05 23.44 -10.32
CA LEU A 10 -24.22 23.32 -9.11
C LEU A 10 -24.64 22.10 -8.28
N ALA A 11 -25.94 22.01 -7.96
CA ALA A 11 -26.50 20.89 -7.20
C ALA A 11 -26.28 19.53 -7.89
N SER A 12 -26.36 19.47 -9.23
CA SER A 12 -26.08 18.24 -9.96
C SER A 12 -24.60 17.83 -9.88
N VAL A 13 -23.68 18.79 -9.91
CA VAL A 13 -22.23 18.50 -9.80
C VAL A 13 -21.92 18.03 -8.38
N ASP A 14 -22.46 18.69 -7.36
CA ASP A 14 -22.30 18.27 -5.96
C ASP A 14 -22.86 16.87 -5.71
N LEU A 15 -24.05 16.58 -6.25
CA LEU A 15 -24.64 15.25 -6.16
C LEU A 15 -23.77 14.19 -6.85
N LEU A 16 -23.20 14.50 -8.02
CA LEU A 16 -22.30 13.60 -8.72
C LEU A 16 -21.03 13.32 -7.89
N LEU A 17 -20.41 14.37 -7.32
CA LEU A 17 -19.23 14.22 -6.46
C LEU A 17 -19.53 13.38 -5.22
N LEU A 18 -20.71 13.55 -4.61
CA LEU A 18 -21.16 12.76 -3.48
C LEU A 18 -21.34 11.28 -3.86
N VAL A 19 -22.02 11.00 -4.99
CA VAL A 19 -22.21 9.63 -5.48
C VAL A 19 -20.87 8.97 -5.80
N MET A 20 -19.96 9.70 -6.45
CA MET A 20 -18.60 9.21 -6.72
C MET A 20 -17.87 8.85 -5.43
N HIS A 21 -17.91 9.72 -4.42
CA HIS A 21 -17.26 9.48 -3.13
C HIS A 21 -17.81 8.23 -2.43
N MET A 22 -19.14 8.10 -2.38
CA MET A 22 -19.82 6.93 -1.80
C MET A 22 -19.48 5.63 -2.53
N ALA A 23 -19.21 5.70 -3.84
CA ALA A 23 -18.78 4.56 -4.64
C ALA A 23 -17.26 4.30 -4.60
N GLY A 24 -16.51 5.05 -3.79
CA GLY A 24 -15.04 4.92 -3.66
C GLY A 24 -14.26 5.50 -4.85
N TYR A 25 -14.90 6.32 -5.69
CA TYR A 25 -14.26 7.00 -6.82
C TYR A 25 -13.85 8.42 -6.43
N PHE A 26 -12.59 8.74 -6.72
CA PHE A 26 -11.99 10.02 -6.39
C PHE A 26 -11.36 10.65 -7.63
N ILE A 27 -11.47 11.98 -7.71
CA ILE A 27 -10.73 12.77 -8.67
C ILE A 27 -9.32 12.97 -8.09
N LEU A 28 -8.34 12.25 -8.63
CA LEU A 28 -7.01 12.11 -8.01
C LEU A 28 -6.29 13.44 -7.89
N PHE A 29 -6.46 14.36 -8.84
CA PHE A 29 -5.86 15.70 -8.77
C PHE A 29 -6.48 16.61 -7.69
N LEU A 30 -7.75 16.37 -7.31
CA LEU A 30 -8.42 17.12 -6.26
C LEU A 30 -8.08 16.58 -4.86
N LYS A 31 -7.63 15.32 -4.80
CA LYS A 31 -7.39 14.58 -3.56
C LYS A 31 -6.41 15.29 -2.61
N PRO A 32 -5.27 15.87 -3.05
CA PRO A 32 -4.40 16.66 -2.18
C PRO A 32 -5.11 17.88 -1.56
N THR A 33 -6.02 18.51 -2.31
CA THR A 33 -6.80 19.66 -1.86
C THR A 33 -8.14 19.29 -1.20
N GLY A 34 -8.45 17.99 -1.13
CA GLY A 34 -9.77 17.48 -0.76
C GLY A 34 -10.92 18.16 -1.53
N TYR A 35 -11.93 18.60 -0.79
CA TYR A 35 -13.11 19.28 -1.34
C TYR A 35 -12.96 20.81 -1.40
N LEU A 36 -11.76 21.35 -1.13
CA LEU A 36 -11.54 22.79 -1.04
C LEU A 36 -11.81 23.52 -2.36
N ILE A 37 -11.36 22.97 -3.49
CA ILE A 37 -11.60 23.56 -4.82
C ILE A 37 -13.10 23.55 -5.17
N PRO A 38 -13.82 22.41 -5.13
CA PRO A 38 -15.27 22.39 -5.32
C PRO A 38 -16.00 23.37 -4.40
N LEU A 39 -15.60 23.46 -3.11
CA LEU A 39 -16.25 24.33 -2.15
C LEU A 39 -16.00 25.82 -2.45
N ALA A 40 -14.78 26.19 -2.90
CA ALA A 40 -14.47 27.54 -3.35
C ALA A 40 -15.30 27.94 -4.59
N VAL A 41 -15.45 27.03 -5.56
CA VAL A 41 -16.31 27.25 -6.74
C VAL A 41 -17.77 27.44 -6.31
N ASN A 42 -18.28 26.59 -5.42
CA ASN A 42 -19.63 26.71 -4.86
C ASN A 42 -19.83 28.07 -4.19
N LEU A 43 -18.88 28.50 -3.35
CA LEU A 43 -18.92 29.79 -2.68
C LEU A 43 -18.93 30.95 -3.68
N MET A 44 -18.10 30.92 -4.72
CA MET A 44 -18.05 31.95 -5.75
C MET A 44 -19.39 32.04 -6.52
N VAL A 45 -19.96 30.90 -6.92
CA VAL A 45 -21.25 30.88 -7.63
C VAL A 45 -22.37 31.39 -6.73
N LEU A 46 -22.43 30.94 -5.48
CA LEU A 46 -23.43 31.39 -4.51
C LEU A 46 -23.29 32.89 -4.21
N ALA A 47 -22.07 33.41 -4.11
CA ALA A 47 -21.80 34.85 -3.93
C ALA A 47 -22.39 35.68 -5.07
N VAL A 48 -22.11 35.27 -6.32
CA VAL A 48 -22.59 35.97 -7.52
C VAL A 48 -24.11 35.91 -7.61
N VAL A 49 -24.71 34.75 -7.34
CA VAL A 49 -26.18 34.59 -7.35
C VAL A 49 -26.82 35.43 -6.25
N ALA A 50 -26.27 35.43 -5.03
CA ALA A 50 -26.78 36.18 -3.91
C ALA A 50 -26.66 37.70 -4.13
N TYR A 51 -25.55 38.17 -4.70
CA TYR A 51 -25.35 39.58 -5.03
C TYR A 51 -26.33 40.07 -6.10
N ARG A 52 -26.63 39.23 -7.11
CA ARG A 52 -27.51 39.58 -8.23
C ARG A 52 -29.00 39.42 -7.91
N SER A 53 -29.33 38.63 -6.89
CA SER A 53 -30.71 38.36 -6.48
C SER A 53 -31.26 39.51 -5.63
N THR A 54 -32.28 40.21 -6.13
CA THR A 54 -33.00 41.26 -5.39
C THR A 54 -33.85 40.70 -4.24
N ARG A 55 -34.04 39.37 -4.17
CA ARG A 55 -34.84 38.69 -3.15
C ARG A 55 -34.12 38.56 -1.80
N TYR A 56 -32.80 38.51 -1.80
CA TYR A 56 -32.03 38.37 -0.57
C TYR A 56 -31.56 39.73 -0.09
N ARG A 57 -31.82 40.03 1.19
CA ARG A 57 -31.30 41.24 1.82
C ARG A 57 -29.77 41.11 1.85
N LYS A 58 -29.05 42.09 1.28
CA LYS A 58 -27.58 42.07 1.13
C LYS A 58 -26.81 41.68 2.40
N TRP A 59 -27.38 41.96 3.58
CA TRP A 59 -26.89 41.53 4.88
C TRP A 59 -26.77 40.00 5.05
N SER A 60 -27.73 39.22 4.55
CA SER A 60 -27.68 37.75 4.66
C SER A 60 -26.51 37.15 3.89
N THR A 61 -26.14 37.74 2.75
CA THR A 61 -24.95 37.34 1.98
C THR A 61 -23.66 37.61 2.75
N ILE A 62 -23.57 38.77 3.41
CA ILE A 62 -22.41 39.16 4.22
C ILE A 62 -22.25 38.19 5.41
N VAL A 63 -23.34 37.90 6.12
CA VAL A 63 -23.33 36.95 7.25
C VAL A 63 -22.94 35.55 6.77
N GLY A 64 -23.49 35.05 5.66
CA GLY A 64 -23.13 33.75 5.11
C GLY A 64 -21.64 33.65 4.75
N MET A 65 -21.10 34.69 4.11
CA MET A 65 -19.67 34.75 3.80
C MET A 65 -18.79 34.76 5.04
N LEU A 66 -19.18 35.52 6.07
CA LEU A 66 -18.44 35.61 7.32
C LEU A 66 -18.36 34.26 8.05
N VAL A 67 -19.33 33.36 7.84
CA VAL A 67 -19.34 32.01 8.44
C VAL A 67 -18.59 31.00 7.57
N ILE A 68 -18.78 31.01 6.24
CA ILE A 68 -18.16 30.00 5.37
C ILE A 68 -16.66 30.24 5.18
N LEU A 69 -16.23 31.49 5.12
CA LEU A 69 -14.81 31.85 4.95
C LEU A 69 -13.90 31.27 6.05
N PRO A 70 -14.18 31.42 7.37
CA PRO A 70 -13.34 30.84 8.40
C PRO A 70 -13.37 29.32 8.39
N ILE A 71 -14.49 28.68 8.06
CA ILE A 71 -14.57 27.21 7.90
C ILE A 71 -13.61 26.76 6.79
N MET A 72 -13.60 27.46 5.66
CA MET A 72 -12.68 27.22 4.55
C MET A 72 -11.22 27.43 4.95
N LEU A 73 -10.92 28.48 5.71
CA LEU A 73 -9.57 28.75 6.19
C LEU A 73 -9.09 27.67 7.16
N ILE A 74 -9.93 27.26 8.11
CA ILE A 74 -9.62 26.18 9.05
C ILE A 74 -9.40 24.87 8.29
N HIS A 75 -10.27 24.52 7.34
CA HIS A 75 -10.11 23.31 6.54
C HIS A 75 -8.84 23.34 5.69
N GLY A 76 -8.55 24.46 5.03
CA GLY A 76 -7.32 24.66 4.26
C GLY A 76 -6.07 24.58 5.14
N PHE A 77 -6.12 25.13 6.35
CA PHE A 77 -5.04 25.02 7.32
C PHE A 77 -4.85 23.57 7.79
N MET A 78 -5.93 22.83 8.06
CA MET A 78 -5.84 21.40 8.41
C MET A 78 -5.23 20.58 7.27
N LEU A 79 -5.57 20.86 6.01
CA LEU A 79 -4.94 20.20 4.87
C LEU A 79 -3.45 20.53 4.75
N LEU A 80 -3.04 21.77 5.04
CA LEU A 80 -1.62 22.15 5.08
C LEU A 80 -0.84 21.43 6.19
N LEU A 81 -1.51 21.08 7.28
CA LEU A 81 -0.90 20.31 8.37
C LEU A 81 -0.87 18.80 8.10
N MET A 82 -1.69 18.30 7.17
CA MET A 82 -1.68 16.90 6.78
C MET A 82 -0.76 16.72 5.57
N ASP A 83 0.46 16.28 5.81
CA ASP A 83 1.45 15.96 4.77
C ASP A 83 1.06 14.67 4.03
N TYR A 84 0.08 14.80 3.12
CA TYR A 84 -0.28 13.74 2.19
C TYR A 84 0.67 13.73 1.00
N HIS A 85 1.21 12.56 0.70
CA HIS A 85 2.06 12.34 -0.45
C HIS A 85 1.41 11.37 -1.43
N PHE A 86 1.76 11.54 -2.71
CA PHE A 86 1.19 10.75 -3.80
C PHE A 86 2.31 10.29 -4.71
N THR A 87 2.37 8.99 -4.97
CA THR A 87 3.25 8.41 -5.98
C THR A 87 2.45 7.57 -6.95
N LYS A 88 2.87 7.55 -8.22
CA LYS A 88 2.16 6.85 -9.30
C LYS A 88 3.09 5.81 -9.91
N ILE A 89 2.60 4.58 -10.01
CA ILE A 89 3.26 3.49 -10.69
C ILE A 89 2.44 3.11 -11.91
N GLU A 90 3.06 3.17 -13.09
CA GLU A 90 2.43 2.81 -14.36
C GLU A 90 2.65 1.32 -14.67
N SER A 91 1.61 0.66 -15.21
CA SER A 91 1.75 -0.71 -15.70
C SER A 91 2.62 -0.72 -16.97
N PRO A 92 3.50 -1.74 -17.14
CA PRO A 92 4.36 -1.87 -18.32
C PRO A 92 3.57 -1.89 -19.63
N LEU A 93 2.33 -2.39 -19.59
CA LEU A 93 1.45 -2.52 -20.74
C LEU A 93 0.46 -1.33 -20.87
N SER A 94 0.65 -0.26 -20.08
CA SER A 94 -0.04 1.05 -20.16
C SER A 94 -1.57 1.04 -20.05
N LYS A 95 -2.20 -0.08 -19.67
CA LYS A 95 -3.66 -0.18 -19.52
C LYS A 95 -4.16 0.28 -18.16
N HIS A 96 -3.34 0.16 -17.13
CA HIS A 96 -3.69 0.49 -15.74
C HIS A 96 -2.50 1.16 -15.04
N SER A 97 -2.79 1.89 -13.98
CA SER A 97 -1.80 2.50 -13.09
C SER A 97 -2.33 2.48 -11.68
N VAL A 98 -1.41 2.41 -10.74
CA VAL A 98 -1.68 2.50 -9.31
C VAL A 98 -1.22 3.87 -8.84
N VAL A 99 -2.11 4.59 -8.17
CA VAL A 99 -1.72 5.77 -7.39
C VAL A 99 -1.74 5.36 -5.94
N ILE A 100 -0.63 5.60 -5.26
CA ILE A 100 -0.45 5.35 -3.84
C ILE A 100 -0.51 6.70 -3.16
N GLU A 101 -1.48 6.86 -2.29
CA GLU A 101 -1.47 7.92 -1.30
C GLU A 101 -0.81 7.38 -0.05
N TYR A 102 0.04 8.17 0.57
CA TYR A 102 0.57 7.83 1.87
C TYR A 102 0.72 9.05 2.78
N ARG A 103 0.66 8.78 4.07
CA ARG A 103 0.98 9.73 5.13
C ARG A 103 1.71 9.00 6.24
N TYR A 104 2.47 9.74 7.02
CA TYR A 104 3.09 9.21 8.23
C TYR A 104 2.95 10.20 9.37
N PHE A 105 2.95 9.67 10.59
CA PHE A 105 2.85 10.47 11.80
C PHE A 105 3.73 9.85 12.89
N SER A 106 4.53 10.67 13.57
CA SER A 106 5.48 10.23 14.58
C SER A 106 5.21 10.87 15.94
N LEU A 107 4.94 10.04 16.96
CA LEU A 107 4.90 10.41 18.38
C LEU A 107 5.60 9.33 19.21
N GLY A 108 6.90 9.13 18.94
CA GLY A 108 7.72 8.06 19.53
C GLY A 108 7.69 6.77 18.70
N GLU A 109 6.50 6.37 18.23
CA GLU A 109 6.33 5.42 17.14
C GLU A 109 5.89 6.16 15.88
N THR A 110 6.38 5.74 14.72
CA THR A 110 5.98 6.26 13.41
C THR A 110 4.95 5.34 12.78
N THR A 111 3.73 5.85 12.60
CA THR A 111 2.66 5.14 11.89
C THR A 111 2.64 5.60 10.44
N TYR A 112 2.77 4.66 9.51
CA TYR A 112 2.63 4.85 8.08
C TYR A 112 1.27 4.32 7.63
N GLU A 113 0.57 5.09 6.82
CA GLU A 113 -0.70 4.69 6.25
C GLU A 113 -0.65 4.84 4.74
N TYR A 114 -1.03 3.78 4.03
CA TYR A 114 -1.01 3.69 2.58
C TYR A 114 -2.39 3.35 2.04
N HIS A 115 -2.83 4.09 1.02
CA HIS A 115 -4.06 3.84 0.29
C HIS A 115 -3.78 3.69 -1.20
N PHE A 116 -4.33 2.64 -1.79
CA PHE A 116 -4.12 2.32 -3.20
C PHE A 116 -5.34 2.71 -4.03
N TYR A 117 -5.07 3.28 -5.19
CA TYR A 117 -6.08 3.73 -6.14
C TYR A 117 -5.80 3.13 -7.52
N LYS A 118 -6.77 2.41 -8.07
CA LYS A 118 -6.73 1.96 -9.46
C LYS A 118 -7.15 3.10 -10.38
N THR A 119 -6.33 3.43 -11.37
CA THR A 119 -6.69 4.40 -12.41
C THR A 119 -6.18 3.99 -13.79
N ARG A 120 -6.89 4.42 -14.84
CA ARG A 120 -6.52 4.18 -16.24
C ARG A 120 -5.79 5.37 -16.88
N PHE A 121 -6.15 6.58 -16.48
CA PHE A 121 -5.67 7.83 -17.09
C PHE A 121 -5.19 8.86 -16.05
N GLY A 122 -5.10 8.50 -14.77
CA GLY A 122 -4.63 9.38 -13.70
C GLY A 122 -5.63 10.46 -13.25
N LEU A 123 -6.77 10.63 -13.93
CA LEU A 123 -7.78 11.64 -13.56
C LEU A 123 -8.73 11.14 -12.46
N ILE A 124 -9.31 9.96 -12.66
CA ILE A 124 -10.26 9.33 -11.73
C ILE A 124 -9.65 8.02 -11.26
N GLY A 125 -9.59 7.83 -9.94
CA GLY A 125 -9.10 6.63 -9.29
C GLY A 125 -10.19 5.99 -8.45
N LYS A 126 -10.31 4.66 -8.51
CA LYS A 126 -11.12 3.89 -7.56
C LYS A 126 -10.24 3.44 -6.41
N ARG A 127 -10.61 3.75 -5.17
CA ARG A 127 -9.91 3.27 -3.97
C ARG A 127 -10.06 1.76 -3.84
N LEU A 128 -8.98 1.09 -3.43
CA LEU A 128 -8.94 -0.32 -3.08
C LEU A 128 -8.95 -0.42 -1.56
N ASP A 129 -10.13 -0.27 -0.96
CA ASP A 129 -10.30 -0.14 0.50
C ASP A 129 -9.81 -1.38 1.27
N ASP A 130 -9.97 -2.56 0.68
CA ASP A 130 -9.57 -3.88 1.20
C ASP A 130 -8.06 -4.11 1.18
N GLN A 131 -7.30 -3.24 0.52
CA GLN A 131 -5.86 -3.43 0.29
C GLN A 131 -5.01 -2.32 0.89
N SER A 132 -5.62 -1.41 1.66
CA SER A 132 -4.90 -0.40 2.43
C SER A 132 -3.97 -1.06 3.46
N ILE A 133 -2.86 -0.39 3.76
CA ILE A 133 -1.87 -0.88 4.72
C ILE A 133 -1.65 0.18 5.77
N ASN A 134 -1.60 -0.27 7.03
CA ASN A 134 -1.13 0.52 8.15
C ASN A 134 0.10 -0.20 8.74
N MET A 135 1.21 0.51 8.88
CA MET A 135 2.42 -0.01 9.50
C MET A 135 2.85 0.91 10.64
N VAL A 136 2.95 0.36 11.84
CA VAL A 136 3.54 1.06 12.99
C VAL A 136 4.97 0.59 13.15
N ILE A 137 5.92 1.53 13.14
CA ILE A 137 7.35 1.30 13.30
C ILE A 137 7.82 2.05 14.54
N ARG A 138 8.41 1.33 15.50
CA ARG A 138 8.97 1.95 16.69
C ARG A 138 10.28 2.65 16.37
N GLY A 139 10.62 3.72 17.09
CA GLY A 139 11.84 4.47 16.83
C GLY A 139 13.14 3.64 16.85
N THR A 140 13.19 2.56 17.64
CA THR A 140 14.32 1.62 17.69
C THR A 140 14.36 0.65 16.51
N GLU A 141 13.22 0.37 15.89
CA GLU A 141 13.06 -0.55 14.76
C GLU A 141 13.11 0.17 13.40
N HIS A 142 13.30 1.49 13.40
CA HIS A 142 13.19 2.29 12.20
C HIS A 142 14.41 2.09 11.28
N PRO A 143 14.23 1.57 10.05
CA PRO A 143 15.35 1.22 9.16
C PRO A 143 16.03 2.43 8.50
N GLY A 144 15.83 3.64 9.02
CA GLY A 144 16.27 4.89 8.37
C GLY A 144 15.67 5.20 6.98
N LEU A 145 14.71 4.40 6.50
CA LEU A 145 14.07 4.58 5.19
C LEU A 145 12.94 5.62 5.23
N ASP A 146 12.71 6.30 4.11
CA ASP A 146 11.55 7.16 3.94
C ASP A 146 10.25 6.35 3.75
N ALA A 147 9.10 7.02 3.73
CA ALA A 147 7.80 6.33 3.61
C ALA A 147 7.67 5.50 2.33
N GLU A 148 8.32 5.90 1.23
CA GLU A 148 8.35 5.12 -0.01
C GLU A 148 9.24 3.89 0.13
N GLY A 149 10.38 4.03 0.80
CA GLY A 149 11.30 2.93 1.12
C GLY A 149 10.67 1.90 2.08
N ILE A 150 9.90 2.34 3.07
CA ILE A 150 9.15 1.45 3.99
C ILE A 150 8.16 0.57 3.24
N LEU A 151 7.46 1.12 2.24
CA LEU A 151 6.59 0.32 1.37
C LEU A 151 7.37 -0.44 0.28
N GLY A 152 8.57 0.02 -0.07
CA GLY A 152 9.37 -0.55 -1.15
C GLY A 152 8.93 -0.09 -2.55
N VAL A 153 8.39 1.12 -2.69
CA VAL A 153 7.86 1.67 -3.96
C VAL A 153 8.90 1.59 -5.09
N GLY A 154 10.16 1.96 -4.81
CA GLY A 154 11.24 1.95 -5.81
C GLY A 154 11.63 0.55 -6.31
N ARG A 155 11.22 -0.50 -5.59
CA ARG A 155 11.45 -1.92 -5.93
C ARG A 155 10.14 -2.65 -6.22
N ALA A 156 9.05 -1.92 -6.44
CA ALA A 156 7.76 -2.52 -6.72
C ALA A 156 7.78 -3.16 -8.11
N GLU A 157 7.26 -4.38 -8.21
CA GLU A 157 7.29 -5.16 -9.44
C GLU A 157 5.87 -5.56 -9.85
N TRP A 158 5.57 -5.42 -11.14
CA TRP A 158 4.33 -5.93 -11.71
C TRP A 158 4.48 -7.44 -11.95
N ILE A 159 3.78 -8.25 -11.17
CA ILE A 159 3.73 -9.71 -11.38
C ILE A 159 2.85 -10.02 -12.59
N THR A 160 1.73 -9.28 -12.72
CA THR A 160 0.73 -9.45 -13.79
C THR A 160 0.25 -8.08 -14.27
N GLU A 161 -0.59 -8.02 -15.32
CA GLU A 161 -1.20 -6.75 -15.79
C GLU A 161 -2.03 -6.04 -14.71
N SER A 162 -2.51 -6.79 -13.71
CA SER A 162 -3.41 -6.29 -12.67
C SER A 162 -2.88 -6.48 -11.26
N THR A 163 -1.69 -7.04 -11.06
CA THR A 163 -1.14 -7.25 -9.70
C THR A 163 0.26 -6.66 -9.60
N ILE A 164 0.46 -5.84 -8.56
CA ILE A 164 1.75 -5.27 -8.21
C ILE A 164 2.19 -5.80 -6.84
N ARG A 165 3.47 -6.13 -6.74
CA ARG A 165 4.13 -6.63 -5.53
C ARG A 165 5.04 -5.55 -4.96
N PHE A 166 4.88 -5.28 -3.68
CA PHE A 166 5.68 -4.34 -2.91
C PHE A 166 6.52 -5.12 -1.89
N PRO A 167 7.86 -5.05 -1.96
CA PRO A 167 8.74 -5.60 -0.93
C PRO A 167 8.78 -4.64 0.26
N ALA A 168 7.67 -4.59 1.01
CA ALA A 168 7.56 -3.72 2.17
C ALA A 168 8.42 -4.21 3.33
N TRP A 169 8.70 -3.30 4.28
CA TRP A 169 9.55 -3.59 5.43
C TRP A 169 9.04 -4.77 6.27
N LYS A 170 7.74 -4.85 6.51
CA LYS A 170 7.10 -5.97 7.25
C LYS A 170 6.65 -7.12 6.34
N GLY A 171 7.42 -7.39 5.28
CA GLY A 171 7.17 -8.47 4.32
C GLY A 171 6.53 -8.00 3.03
N THR A 172 6.21 -8.96 2.16
CA THR A 172 5.69 -8.67 0.81
C THR A 172 4.21 -8.32 0.85
N LYS A 173 3.82 -7.23 0.19
CA LYS A 173 2.41 -6.89 -0.05
C LYS A 173 2.08 -6.99 -1.53
N GLU A 174 0.99 -7.68 -1.85
CA GLU A 174 0.41 -7.66 -3.19
C GLU A 174 -0.84 -6.77 -3.23
N VAL A 175 -0.99 -6.03 -4.32
CA VAL A 175 -2.15 -5.18 -4.61
C VAL A 175 -2.74 -5.62 -5.94
N HIS A 176 -3.99 -6.06 -5.91
CA HIS A 176 -4.75 -6.55 -7.04
C HIS A 176 -5.74 -5.50 -7.55
N LEU A 177 -5.62 -5.14 -8.83
CA LEU A 177 -6.45 -4.16 -9.53
C LEU A 177 -7.70 -4.77 -10.15
N SER A 178 -7.78 -6.08 -10.29
CA SER A 178 -9.00 -6.74 -10.77
C SER A 178 -10.00 -6.78 -9.62
N ALA A 179 -11.01 -5.91 -9.67
CA ALA A 179 -12.21 -6.10 -8.89
C ALA A 179 -13.02 -7.19 -9.59
N ASP A 180 -12.73 -8.45 -9.30
CA ASP A 180 -13.86 -9.37 -9.19
C ASP A 180 -14.51 -9.15 -7.84
N GLN A 181 -15.83 -9.18 -7.86
CA GLN A 181 -16.70 -8.91 -6.74
C GLN A 181 -16.16 -9.60 -5.49
N SER A 182 -16.13 -8.83 -4.41
CA SER A 182 -16.36 -9.34 -3.07
C SER A 182 -17.39 -10.47 -3.13
N ASP A 183 -16.90 -11.70 -3.04
CA ASP A 183 -17.65 -12.76 -2.42
C ASP A 183 -17.90 -12.27 -0.97
N PRO A 184 -19.15 -11.98 -0.56
CA PRO A 184 -19.43 -11.50 0.80
C PRO A 184 -19.13 -12.56 1.87
N SER A 185 -18.60 -13.70 1.45
CA SER A 185 -18.30 -14.89 2.25
C SER A 185 -16.91 -14.89 2.89
N ARG A 186 -16.10 -13.83 2.76
CA ARG A 186 -14.75 -13.79 3.36
C ARG A 186 -14.45 -12.53 4.15
N SER A 187 -15.39 -12.17 5.02
CA SER A 187 -15.07 -11.39 6.22
C SER A 187 -15.50 -12.22 7.42
N GLN A 188 -14.55 -12.46 8.33
CA GLN A 188 -14.55 -13.43 9.43
C GLN A 188 -14.18 -14.88 9.07
N GLU A 189 -12.88 -15.08 8.81
CA GLU A 189 -12.17 -16.27 9.29
C GLU A 189 -10.77 -15.86 9.76
N GLU A 190 -10.72 -14.85 10.63
CA GLU A 190 -9.72 -14.86 11.70
C GLU A 190 -10.44 -15.36 12.95
N ASN A 191 -9.94 -16.50 13.42
CA ASN A 191 -10.26 -17.19 14.67
C ASN A 191 -11.48 -18.13 14.68
N SER A 192 -11.32 -19.33 14.11
CA SER A 192 -11.14 -20.57 14.90
C SER A 192 -11.15 -21.82 14.02
N GLY A 193 -10.08 -22.62 14.07
CA GLY A 193 -10.18 -24.05 13.77
C GLY A 193 -9.36 -24.63 12.62
N SER A 194 -8.18 -24.11 12.28
CA SER A 194 -7.09 -24.97 11.80
C SER A 194 -5.96 -24.91 12.81
N SER A 195 -5.84 -25.99 13.57
CA SER A 195 -4.72 -26.27 14.45
C SER A 195 -3.44 -26.45 13.63
N GLU A 196 -2.86 -25.35 13.18
CA GLU A 196 -1.41 -25.25 13.00
C GLU A 196 -0.81 -24.79 14.33
N PRO A 197 0.18 -25.51 14.86
CA PRO A 197 0.80 -25.15 16.12
C PRO A 197 1.44 -23.76 15.93
N SER A 198 1.09 -22.83 16.82
CA SER A 198 1.72 -21.52 16.92
C SER A 198 3.21 -21.71 17.25
N ARG A 199 4.01 -21.93 16.20
CA ARG A 199 5.46 -22.15 16.30
C ARG A 199 6.06 -20.89 16.89
N SER A 200 6.82 -21.04 17.98
CA SER A 200 7.38 -19.87 18.63
C SER A 200 8.42 -19.22 17.71
N LYS A 201 8.49 -17.88 17.66
CA LYS A 201 9.50 -17.15 16.84
C LYS A 201 10.94 -17.66 17.08
N ASN A 202 11.22 -18.08 18.31
CA ASN A 202 12.52 -18.66 18.70
C ASN A 202 12.77 -20.05 18.10
N GLU A 203 11.71 -20.83 17.90
CA GLU A 203 11.75 -22.14 17.25
C GLU A 203 12.00 -22.00 15.74
N THR A 204 11.40 -21.00 15.09
CA THR A 204 11.66 -20.69 13.67
C THR A 204 13.11 -20.23 13.43
N ILE A 205 13.68 -19.41 14.32
CA ILE A 205 15.09 -18.98 14.20
C ILE A 205 16.02 -20.18 14.35
N ALA A 206 15.81 -21.00 15.38
CA ALA A 206 16.63 -22.20 15.63
C ALA A 206 16.60 -23.18 14.44
N GLU A 207 15.47 -23.26 13.73
CA GLU A 207 15.33 -24.11 12.54
C GLU A 207 16.03 -23.56 11.31
N ILE A 208 16.04 -22.23 11.13
CA ILE A 208 16.81 -21.61 10.06
C ILE A 208 18.29 -21.82 10.31
N GLU A 209 18.76 -21.64 11.55
CA GLU A 209 20.16 -21.92 11.92
C GLU A 209 20.52 -23.39 11.70
N ALA A 210 19.64 -24.31 12.11
CA ALA A 210 19.84 -25.74 11.86
C ALA A 210 19.87 -26.08 10.36
N PHE A 211 19.01 -25.43 9.57
CA PHE A 211 19.01 -25.58 8.11
C PHE A 211 20.31 -25.06 7.48
N ILE A 212 20.81 -23.91 7.92
CA ILE A 212 22.08 -23.33 7.45
C ILE A 212 23.23 -24.30 7.72
N GLU A 213 23.30 -24.86 8.93
CA GLU A 213 24.36 -25.80 9.28
C GLU A 213 24.28 -27.10 8.46
N LYS A 214 23.08 -27.60 8.21
CA LYS A 214 22.88 -28.78 7.34
C LYS A 214 23.23 -28.52 5.88
N ALA A 215 22.87 -27.34 5.37
CA ALA A 215 23.26 -26.92 4.03
C ALA A 215 24.78 -26.83 3.88
N LYS A 216 25.50 -26.31 4.90
CA LYS A 216 26.97 -26.29 4.92
C LYS A 216 27.61 -27.68 5.05
N GLN A 217 26.93 -28.61 5.71
CA GLN A 217 27.36 -30.00 5.84
C GLN A 217 27.06 -30.83 4.59
N ASN A 218 26.57 -30.20 3.51
CA ASN A 218 26.21 -30.86 2.26
C ASN A 218 25.13 -31.93 2.43
N GLU A 219 24.26 -31.80 3.44
CA GLU A 219 23.11 -32.70 3.61
C GLU A 219 22.05 -32.41 2.54
N ASN A 220 21.77 -33.41 1.69
CA ASN A 220 20.79 -33.29 0.62
C ASN A 220 19.36 -33.59 1.11
N GLY A 221 18.40 -32.77 0.67
CA GLY A 221 16.97 -33.02 0.85
C GLY A 221 16.39 -32.59 2.20
N TYR A 222 17.10 -31.77 2.97
CA TYR A 222 16.53 -31.16 4.17
C TYR A 222 15.65 -29.97 3.76
N THR A 223 14.43 -29.91 4.27
CA THR A 223 13.44 -28.92 3.87
C THR A 223 12.88 -28.18 5.08
N ILE A 224 12.79 -26.85 4.98
CA ILE A 224 12.08 -26.00 5.93
C ILE A 224 11.08 -25.11 5.19
N GLU A 225 10.10 -24.60 5.93
CA GLU A 225 9.13 -23.64 5.41
C GLU A 225 9.22 -22.33 6.21
N VAL A 226 9.36 -21.23 5.48
CA VAL A 226 9.67 -19.91 6.01
C VAL A 226 8.79 -18.90 5.29
N ASN A 227 7.80 -18.30 5.97
CA ASN A 227 6.87 -17.32 5.39
C ASN A 227 6.17 -17.81 4.11
N GLY A 228 5.71 -19.07 4.06
CA GLY A 228 5.07 -19.66 2.87
C GLY A 228 6.05 -19.96 1.72
N THR A 229 7.35 -19.88 1.99
CA THR A 229 8.41 -20.27 1.06
C THR A 229 9.10 -21.53 1.58
N GLN A 230 9.08 -22.58 0.78
CA GLN A 230 9.77 -23.84 1.04
C GLN A 230 11.22 -23.74 0.57
N LEU A 231 12.16 -23.95 1.48
CA LEU A 231 13.59 -24.01 1.22
C LEU A 231 14.04 -25.46 1.31
N THR A 232 14.71 -25.98 0.29
CA THR A 232 15.25 -27.35 0.29
C THR A 232 16.74 -27.33 -0.02
N SER A 233 17.56 -27.91 0.86
CA SER A 233 18.98 -28.09 0.60
C SER A 233 19.19 -29.15 -0.47
N ARG A 234 20.12 -28.89 -1.39
CA ARG A 234 20.54 -29.81 -2.45
C ARG A 234 22.05 -29.92 -2.44
N PHE A 235 22.52 -31.13 -2.66
CA PHE A 235 23.94 -31.41 -2.84
C PHE A 235 24.09 -32.46 -3.93
N ASP A 236 24.94 -32.16 -4.91
CA ASP A 236 25.34 -33.07 -5.96
C ASP A 236 26.74 -33.62 -5.65
N GLU A 237 26.80 -34.88 -5.22
CA GLU A 237 28.05 -35.58 -4.91
C GLU A 237 29.00 -35.69 -6.12
N THR A 238 28.47 -35.64 -7.35
CA THR A 238 29.27 -35.79 -8.57
C THR A 238 29.94 -34.49 -8.99
N ALA A 239 29.27 -33.36 -8.76
CA ALA A 239 29.78 -32.03 -9.05
C ALA A 239 30.49 -31.38 -7.83
N ASP A 240 30.29 -31.93 -6.63
CA ASP A 240 30.70 -31.33 -5.35
C ASP A 240 30.10 -29.92 -5.17
N GLU A 241 28.85 -29.75 -5.60
CA GLU A 241 28.13 -28.48 -5.58
C GLU A 241 26.88 -28.57 -4.69
N SER A 242 26.70 -27.58 -3.82
CA SER A 242 25.52 -27.41 -2.98
C SER A 242 24.72 -26.18 -3.40
N TRP A 243 23.39 -26.28 -3.37
CA TRP A 243 22.51 -25.13 -3.56
C TRP A 243 21.23 -25.30 -2.74
N ILE A 244 20.43 -24.23 -2.67
CA ILE A 244 19.15 -24.17 -1.98
C ILE A 244 18.07 -23.95 -3.02
N ASP A 245 17.17 -24.91 -3.17
CA ASP A 245 15.95 -24.76 -3.96
C ASP A 245 14.94 -23.93 -3.16
N VAL A 246 14.41 -22.86 -3.77
CA VAL A 246 13.42 -21.97 -3.17
C VAL A 246 12.12 -22.07 -3.97
N ILE A 247 11.03 -22.47 -3.30
CA ILE A 247 9.70 -22.64 -3.86
C ILE A 247 8.70 -21.81 -3.05
N SER A 248 8.09 -20.79 -3.64
CA SER A 248 7.03 -20.00 -3.00
C SER A 248 5.67 -20.55 -3.39
N GLU A 249 4.80 -20.84 -2.42
CA GLU A 249 3.41 -21.18 -2.73
C GLU A 249 2.69 -19.93 -3.30
N GLY A 250 2.30 -19.99 -4.58
CA GLY A 250 1.56 -18.91 -5.26
C GLY A 250 2.25 -18.25 -6.46
N ASP A 251 3.53 -18.54 -6.73
CA ASP A 251 4.22 -17.97 -7.88
C ASP A 251 3.80 -18.66 -9.19
N SER A 252 2.83 -18.05 -9.88
CA SER A 252 2.47 -18.34 -11.28
C SER A 252 3.29 -17.51 -12.29
N GLY A 253 4.44 -16.99 -11.87
CA GLY A 253 5.43 -16.33 -12.72
C GLY A 253 6.24 -17.32 -13.55
N SER A 254 6.96 -16.83 -14.57
CA SER A 254 7.73 -17.64 -15.53
C SER A 254 8.90 -18.46 -14.95
N ILE A 255 9.15 -18.36 -13.64
CA ILE A 255 10.26 -19.05 -12.97
C ILE A 255 9.80 -19.56 -11.59
N PRO A 256 9.18 -20.75 -11.53
CA PRO A 256 8.58 -21.30 -10.31
C PRO A 256 9.60 -21.88 -9.31
N ARG A 257 10.89 -21.86 -9.63
CA ARG A 257 11.98 -22.41 -8.80
C ARG A 257 13.21 -21.51 -8.91
N GLN A 258 13.76 -21.10 -7.77
CA GLN A 258 15.02 -20.38 -7.71
C GLN A 258 16.07 -21.27 -7.04
N GLN A 259 17.33 -21.10 -7.46
CA GLN A 259 18.49 -21.75 -6.86
C GLN A 259 19.35 -20.66 -6.25
N CYS A 260 19.63 -20.76 -4.95
CA CYS A 260 20.52 -19.85 -4.23
C CYS A 260 21.72 -20.63 -3.69
N SER A 261 22.87 -19.99 -3.53
CA SER A 261 24.08 -20.70 -3.08
C SER A 261 24.17 -20.78 -1.56
N ARG A 262 23.72 -19.74 -0.84
CA ARG A 262 23.86 -19.67 0.62
C ARG A 262 22.87 -18.72 1.28
N ILE A 263 22.71 -18.89 2.59
CA ILE A 263 22.01 -17.96 3.47
C ILE A 263 23.03 -17.25 4.36
N VAL A 264 22.97 -15.92 4.43
CA VAL A 264 23.86 -15.07 5.22
C VAL A 264 23.05 -14.26 6.22
N ALA A 265 23.53 -14.14 7.45
CA ALA A 265 22.95 -13.22 8.43
C ALA A 265 23.34 -11.77 8.07
N ASN A 266 22.35 -10.91 7.86
CA ASN A 266 22.54 -9.46 7.74
C ASN A 266 22.26 -8.82 9.11
N GLU A 267 23.31 -8.75 9.94
CA GLU A 267 23.21 -8.20 11.30
C GLU A 267 22.82 -6.70 11.31
N GLU A 268 23.21 -5.95 10.27
CA GLU A 268 22.91 -4.52 10.13
C GLU A 268 21.41 -4.27 9.99
N HIS A 269 20.73 -5.12 9.22
CA HIS A 269 19.29 -5.01 8.97
C HIS A 269 18.46 -6.00 9.80
N GLY A 270 19.16 -6.80 10.62
CA GLY A 270 18.59 -7.78 11.51
C GLY A 270 17.73 -8.80 10.79
N TYR A 271 18.16 -9.40 9.66
CA TYR A 271 17.48 -10.53 9.00
C TYR A 271 18.43 -11.52 8.29
N TYR A 272 17.97 -12.72 7.97
CA TYR A 272 18.70 -13.66 7.09
C TYR A 272 18.42 -13.37 5.60
N LEU A 273 19.46 -13.44 4.78
CA LEU A 273 19.44 -13.14 3.35
C LEU A 273 19.84 -14.38 2.54
N LEU A 274 19.06 -14.74 1.52
CA LEU A 274 19.53 -15.66 0.47
C LEU A 274 20.38 -14.89 -0.54
N GLU A 275 21.60 -15.38 -0.80
CA GLU A 275 22.54 -14.78 -1.75
C GLU A 275 22.74 -15.64 -3.01
N GLU A 276 23.20 -14.97 -4.06
CA GLU A 276 23.59 -15.53 -5.36
C GLU A 276 22.46 -16.36 -6.02
N CYS A 277 21.20 -15.93 -5.86
CA CYS A 277 20.13 -16.62 -6.56
C CYS A 277 20.08 -16.26 -8.04
N THR A 278 19.72 -17.24 -8.87
CA THR A 278 19.74 -17.14 -10.34
C THR A 278 18.92 -16.00 -10.94
N HIS A 279 17.95 -15.44 -10.21
CA HIS A 279 17.01 -14.43 -10.73
C HIS A 279 16.76 -13.23 -9.81
N ARG A 280 17.08 -13.32 -8.52
CA ARG A 280 16.99 -12.22 -7.55
C ARG A 280 18.17 -12.33 -6.59
N TRP A 281 18.80 -11.20 -6.27
CA TRP A 281 20.01 -11.20 -5.45
C TRP A 281 19.71 -11.17 -3.94
N GLU A 282 18.47 -10.88 -3.56
CA GLU A 282 18.11 -10.65 -2.16
C GLU A 282 16.73 -11.23 -1.84
N TYR A 283 16.68 -12.11 -0.84
CA TYR A 283 15.42 -12.58 -0.25
C TYR A 283 15.51 -12.55 1.29
N PRO A 284 14.75 -11.69 1.98
CA PRO A 284 14.73 -11.63 3.43
C PRO A 284 13.88 -12.79 3.99
N LEU A 285 14.49 -13.65 4.81
CA LEU A 285 13.83 -14.85 5.33
C LEU A 285 13.10 -14.62 6.65
N PHE A 286 13.66 -13.87 7.61
CA PHE A 286 13.04 -13.40 8.86
C PHE A 286 14.00 -12.45 9.59
N PRO A 287 13.53 -11.64 10.55
CA PRO A 287 14.44 -10.89 11.39
C PRO A 287 15.26 -11.78 12.36
N LEU A 288 16.54 -11.44 12.58
CA LEU A 288 17.57 -12.17 13.35
C LEU A 288 17.36 -12.20 14.88
N GLY A 289 16.36 -11.51 15.41
CA GLY A 289 16.18 -11.41 16.86
C GLY A 289 15.05 -10.46 17.23
N GLY A 290 14.50 -10.65 18.43
CA GLY A 290 13.40 -9.86 18.96
C GLY A 290 13.88 -8.52 19.53
N GLU A 291 13.26 -7.45 19.05
CA GLU A 291 12.33 -6.59 19.79
C GLU A 291 11.24 -6.12 18.82
#